data_AF-A0A961HX69-F1
#
_entry.id   AF-A0A961HX69-F1
#
_cell.length_a   1.000
_cell.length_b   1.000
_cell.length_c   1.000
_cell.angle_alpha   90.00
_cell.angle_beta   90.00
_cell.angle_gamma   90.00
#
_symmetry.space_group_name_H-M   'P 1'
#
loop_
_entity.id
_entity.type
_entity.pdbx_description
1 polymer ?
#
loop_
_entity_poly.entity_id
_entity_poly.type
_entity_poly.pdbx_seq_one_letter_code
_entity_poly.pdbx_strand_id
1 'polypeptide(L)'
;WVINQQVVDMDMYRKQATLTQLRELNLDDMFMKYGVKVNYDFVQDLEAESTEIFQSGPEGGSFDSRKWVFYPLLFNFPEHPVSRNADAVLHRYANSIDTFHRPGITPSVFLQTSPMSRTIQGRQFIDVNEYMQAPPPASIFNQGPKITGVLLEGIFESLFANRQAPTDSLAPNPPAAPFGIRNNPIAPGKMIIISDDEFAQGKLFRGERGYMPYDNKTILMNAVDYLAGDEALTDLRSKEVVVRMISREKGRDAVGMIRVINLVVPILLILIYGFIRFYLRRRRNEGLKV
;
A
#
# COMPACT_ATOMS: atom_id res chain seq x y z
N TRP A 1 -13.76 -8.71 -1.42
CA TRP A 1 -12.78 -9.76 -1.09
C TRP A 1 -11.63 -9.13 -0.34
N VAL A 2 -11.33 -9.63 0.85
CA VAL A 2 -10.19 -9.24 1.67
C VAL A 2 -9.45 -10.56 1.90
N ILE A 3 -8.39 -10.80 1.12
CA ILE A 3 -7.82 -12.14 0.95
C ILE A 3 -6.29 -12.10 0.84
N ASN A 4 -5.65 -13.21 1.20
CA ASN A 4 -4.24 -13.47 0.95
C ASN A 4 -4.08 -14.89 0.39
N GLN A 5 -3.18 -15.03 -0.59
CA GLN A 5 -2.76 -16.30 -1.20
C GLN A 5 -1.61 -16.98 -0.45
N GLN A 6 -0.97 -16.27 0.48
CA GLN A 6 0.06 -16.82 1.35
C GLN A 6 -0.27 -16.57 2.83
N VAL A 7 -0.11 -17.60 3.66
CA VAL A 7 -0.27 -17.53 5.12
C VAL A 7 1.07 -17.25 5.77
N VAL A 8 1.03 -16.32 6.72
CA VAL A 8 2.12 -16.08 7.64
C VAL A 8 1.59 -16.32 9.05
N ASP A 9 1.95 -17.47 9.63
CA ASP A 9 1.64 -17.77 11.03
C ASP A 9 2.81 -17.32 11.91
N MET A 10 2.77 -16.05 12.30
CA MET A 10 3.83 -15.33 12.99
C MET A 10 3.24 -14.23 13.87
N ASP A 11 3.82 -14.02 15.05
CA ASP A 11 3.58 -12.82 15.84
C ASP A 11 4.92 -12.26 16.34
N MET A 12 5.00 -10.93 16.46
CA MET A 12 6.27 -10.26 16.82
C MET A 12 6.68 -10.47 18.28
N TYR A 13 5.90 -11.23 19.05
CA TYR A 13 6.01 -11.37 20.51
C TYR A 13 6.43 -12.77 20.98
N ARG A 14 5.98 -13.82 20.28
CA ARG A 14 6.08 -15.23 20.69
C ARG A 14 6.59 -16.11 19.55
N LYS A 15 6.15 -15.89 18.33
CA LYS A 15 6.49 -16.71 17.15
C LYS A 15 7.15 -15.85 16.07
N GLN A 16 8.44 -15.63 16.23
CA GLN A 16 9.26 -14.72 15.42
C GLN A 16 9.95 -15.35 14.22
N ALA A 17 9.68 -16.62 13.93
CA ALA A 17 10.14 -17.28 12.72
C ALA A 17 9.05 -18.19 12.18
N THR A 18 8.85 -18.20 10.86
CA THR A 18 7.86 -19.06 10.21
C THR A 18 8.23 -19.34 8.76
N LEU A 19 7.87 -20.52 8.28
CA LEU A 19 7.88 -20.84 6.85
C LEU A 19 6.48 -20.57 6.30
N THR A 20 6.37 -19.70 5.30
CA THR A 20 5.06 -19.33 4.73
C THR A 20 4.44 -20.48 3.95
N GLN A 21 3.11 -20.51 3.95
CA GLN A 21 2.32 -21.55 3.29
C GLN A 21 1.48 -20.91 2.19
N LEU A 22 1.39 -21.58 1.04
CA LEU A 22 0.49 -21.15 -0.03
C LEU A 22 -0.94 -21.59 0.32
N ARG A 23 -1.94 -20.73 0.09
CA ARG A 23 -3.36 -21.05 0.22
C ARG A 23 -3.95 -21.33 -1.14
N GLU A 24 -4.42 -22.54 -1.36
CA GLU A 24 -5.21 -22.89 -2.53
C GLU A 24 -6.68 -22.62 -2.26
N LEU A 25 -7.12 -21.37 -2.48
CA LEU A 25 -8.51 -20.95 -2.21
C LEU A 25 -9.49 -21.38 -3.32
N ASN A 26 -9.00 -21.92 -4.44
CA ASN A 26 -9.78 -22.20 -5.65
C ASN A 26 -10.55 -20.98 -6.21
N LEU A 27 -10.08 -19.77 -5.90
CA LEU A 27 -10.63 -18.50 -6.41
C LEU A 27 -9.87 -17.97 -7.63
N ASP A 28 -8.72 -18.56 -7.96
CA ASP A 28 -7.86 -18.12 -9.05
C ASP A 28 -8.61 -18.09 -10.38
N ASP A 29 -9.33 -19.16 -10.72
CA ASP A 29 -10.13 -19.24 -11.95
C ASP A 29 -11.19 -18.13 -12.03
N MET A 30 -11.81 -17.79 -10.89
CA MET A 30 -12.83 -16.74 -10.82
C MET A 30 -12.22 -15.37 -11.07
N PHE A 31 -11.14 -15.03 -10.36
CA PHE A 31 -10.45 -13.75 -10.55
C PHE A 31 -9.87 -13.65 -11.96
N MET A 32 -9.28 -14.75 -12.45
CA MET A 32 -8.74 -14.85 -13.80
C MET A 32 -9.81 -14.63 -14.88
N LYS A 33 -11.04 -15.13 -14.66
CA LYS A 33 -12.18 -14.83 -15.55
C LYS A 33 -12.55 -13.35 -15.53
N TYR A 34 -12.41 -12.68 -14.38
CA TYR A 34 -12.88 -11.30 -14.16
C TYR A 34 -11.86 -10.18 -14.40
N GLY A 35 -10.61 -10.48 -14.72
CA GLY A 35 -9.64 -9.41 -15.01
C GLY A 35 -8.54 -9.25 -13.97
N VAL A 36 -8.48 -10.11 -12.96
CA VAL A 36 -7.57 -9.95 -11.81
C VAL A 36 -6.81 -11.23 -11.49
N LYS A 37 -5.58 -11.10 -11.04
CA LYS A 37 -4.80 -12.19 -10.45
C LYS A 37 -4.16 -11.70 -9.15
N VAL A 38 -4.50 -12.35 -8.03
CA VAL A 38 -3.76 -12.14 -6.77
C VAL A 38 -2.59 -13.13 -6.79
N ASN A 39 -1.36 -12.62 -6.72
CA ASN A 39 -0.16 -13.42 -6.88
C ASN A 39 0.20 -14.20 -5.60
N TYR A 40 0.95 -15.28 -5.79
CA TYR A 40 1.54 -16.05 -4.69
C TYR A 40 2.91 -15.45 -4.34
N ASP A 41 2.92 -14.23 -3.83
CA ASP A 41 4.12 -13.48 -3.46
C ASP A 41 3.91 -12.61 -2.21
N PHE A 42 4.96 -12.02 -1.66
CA PHE A 42 4.82 -10.94 -0.68
C PHE A 42 5.30 -9.63 -1.26
N VAL A 43 4.53 -8.58 -1.01
CA VAL A 43 4.95 -7.22 -1.27
C VAL A 43 5.80 -6.74 -0.10
N GLN A 44 6.98 -6.20 -0.41
CA GLN A 44 7.84 -5.52 0.54
C GLN A 44 8.01 -4.06 0.14
N ASP A 45 7.96 -3.15 1.10
CA ASP A 45 8.10 -1.72 0.90
C ASP A 45 9.05 -1.11 1.94
N LEU A 46 9.89 -0.15 1.54
CA LEU A 46 10.70 0.64 2.49
C LEU A 46 9.85 1.62 3.29
N GLU A 47 8.72 2.05 2.72
CA GLU A 47 7.70 2.81 3.42
C GLU A 47 6.76 1.85 4.14
N ALA A 48 7.24 1.36 5.28
CA ALA A 48 6.56 0.42 6.14
C ALA A 48 6.35 0.97 7.56
N GLU A 49 5.40 0.37 8.28
CA GLU A 49 5.13 0.68 9.67
C GLU A 49 6.29 0.23 10.59
N SER A 50 6.61 1.06 11.58
CA SER A 50 7.45 0.67 12.71
C SER A 50 6.68 -0.27 13.65
N THR A 51 7.09 -1.53 13.70
CA THR A 51 6.47 -2.57 14.52
C THR A 51 7.33 -2.86 15.74
N GLU A 52 6.69 -3.04 16.90
CA GLU A 52 7.38 -3.48 18.12
C GLU A 52 7.72 -4.96 18.04
N ILE A 53 8.98 -5.27 18.29
CA ILE A 53 9.54 -6.61 18.29
C ILE A 53 10.05 -6.89 19.70
N PHE A 54 9.65 -8.00 20.28
CA PHE A 54 10.12 -8.42 21.59
C PHE A 54 11.44 -9.19 21.47
N GLN A 55 12.51 -8.73 22.11
CA GLN A 55 13.78 -9.45 22.14
C GLN A 55 13.99 -10.04 23.53
N SER A 56 14.22 -11.35 23.60
CA SER A 56 14.61 -12.01 24.85
C SER A 56 16.13 -11.98 24.98
N GLY A 57 16.62 -11.53 26.13
CA GLY A 57 18.05 -11.49 26.46
C GLY A 57 18.34 -11.99 27.88
N PRO A 58 19.64 -12.08 28.25
CA PRO A 58 20.06 -12.61 29.55
C PRO A 58 19.54 -11.80 30.76
N GLU A 59 19.30 -10.50 30.60
CA GLU A 59 18.79 -9.59 31.64
C GLU A 59 17.26 -9.41 31.58
N GLY A 60 16.55 -10.22 30.79
CA GLY A 60 15.11 -10.11 30.57
C GLY A 60 14.76 -9.76 29.12
N GLY A 61 13.50 -9.38 28.90
CA GLY A 61 13.00 -9.02 27.57
C GLY A 61 12.90 -7.51 27.35
N SER A 62 13.28 -7.04 26.17
CA SER A 62 13.12 -5.64 25.75
C SER A 62 12.26 -5.54 24.49
N PHE A 63 11.63 -4.39 24.29
CA PHE A 63 10.92 -4.09 23.04
C PHE A 63 11.78 -3.14 22.20
N ASP A 64 12.05 -3.51 20.95
CA ASP A 64 12.67 -2.62 19.97
C ASP A 64 11.65 -2.32 18.87
N SER A 65 11.68 -1.10 18.33
CA SER A 65 10.79 -0.69 17.24
C SER A 65 11.59 -0.57 15.95
N ARG A 66 11.14 -1.31 14.93
CA ARG A 66 11.78 -1.29 13.61
C ARG A 66 10.74 -1.30 12.50
N LYS A 67 11.08 -0.64 11.39
CA LYS A 67 10.29 -0.75 10.15
C LYS A 67 10.31 -2.20 9.71
N TRP A 68 9.12 -2.77 9.52
CA TRP A 68 8.97 -4.15 9.06
C TRP A 68 8.50 -4.14 7.60
N VAL A 69 9.38 -4.41 6.64
CA VAL A 69 9.09 -4.21 5.20
C VAL A 69 7.90 -4.99 4.66
N PHE A 70 7.46 -6.05 5.35
CA PHE A 70 6.25 -6.80 5.02
C PHE A 70 4.96 -6.12 5.46
N TYR A 71 5.05 -4.99 6.19
CA TYR A 71 3.93 -4.15 6.60
C TYR A 71 3.95 -2.79 5.87
N PRO A 72 3.74 -2.75 4.53
CA PRO A 72 3.69 -1.50 3.78
C PRO A 72 2.67 -0.53 4.37
N LEU A 73 3.10 0.71 4.55
CA LEU A 73 2.25 1.82 4.95
C LEU A 73 1.96 2.66 3.70
N LEU A 74 0.75 2.53 3.17
CA LEU A 74 0.31 3.18 1.96
C LEU A 74 -0.20 4.59 2.27
N PHE A 75 0.26 5.58 1.52
CA PHE A 75 -0.22 6.97 1.63
C PHE A 75 -0.24 7.69 0.26
N ASN A 76 0.05 6.96 -0.82
CA ASN A 76 0.01 7.48 -2.20
C ASN A 76 -1.02 6.71 -3.02
N PHE A 77 -2.28 7.09 -2.83
CA PHE A 77 -3.42 6.42 -3.47
C PHE A 77 -3.67 7.01 -4.86
N PRO A 78 -3.99 6.17 -5.87
CA PRO A 78 -4.64 6.64 -7.08
C PRO A 78 -5.95 7.34 -6.75
N GLU A 79 -6.35 8.28 -7.61
CA GLU A 79 -7.61 8.99 -7.45
C GLU A 79 -8.79 8.01 -7.61
N HIS A 80 -9.47 7.73 -6.51
CA HIS A 80 -10.58 6.79 -6.48
C HIS A 80 -11.54 7.09 -5.32
N PRO A 81 -12.87 6.95 -5.47
CA PRO A 81 -13.83 7.23 -4.39
C PRO A 81 -13.57 6.39 -3.13
N VAL A 82 -13.17 5.13 -3.29
CA VAL A 82 -12.89 4.22 -2.17
C VAL A 82 -11.68 4.65 -1.33
N SER A 83 -10.65 5.23 -1.94
CA SER A 83 -9.44 5.71 -1.25
C SER A 83 -9.50 7.17 -0.80
N ARG A 84 -10.62 7.86 -1.07
CA ARG A 84 -10.77 9.28 -0.73
C ARG A 84 -10.75 9.49 0.79
N ASN A 85 -10.07 10.55 1.21
CA ASN A 85 -9.89 10.96 2.61
C ASN A 85 -9.15 9.95 3.50
N ALA A 86 -8.53 8.92 2.93
CA ALA A 86 -7.56 8.12 3.66
C ALA A 86 -6.21 8.84 3.63
N ASP A 87 -5.60 9.07 4.80
CA ASP A 87 -4.26 9.63 4.91
C ASP A 87 -3.20 8.53 4.80
N ALA A 88 -3.39 7.44 5.57
CA ALA A 88 -2.50 6.28 5.52
C ALA A 88 -3.25 4.98 5.80
N VAL A 89 -2.82 3.91 5.15
CA VAL A 89 -3.43 2.58 5.23
C VAL A 89 -2.33 1.55 5.41
N LEU A 90 -2.50 0.67 6.40
CA LEU A 90 -1.51 -0.37 6.69
C LEU A 90 -1.91 -1.68 6.01
N HIS A 91 -0.97 -2.25 5.28
CA HIS A 91 -1.02 -3.65 4.89
C HIS A 91 -0.21 -4.53 5.83
N ARG A 92 -0.60 -5.80 5.97
CA ARG A 92 0.17 -6.84 6.64
C ARG A 92 0.27 -8.07 5.74
N TYR A 93 1.50 -8.39 5.32
CA TYR A 93 1.79 -9.54 4.46
C TYR A 93 0.99 -9.55 3.14
N ALA A 94 0.81 -8.37 2.55
CA ALA A 94 0.02 -8.23 1.34
C ALA A 94 0.66 -8.94 0.13
N ASN A 95 -0.18 -9.46 -0.76
CA ASN A 95 0.25 -9.99 -2.06
C ASN A 95 0.10 -8.93 -3.16
N SER A 96 0.84 -9.06 -4.25
CA SER A 96 0.65 -8.19 -5.42
C SER A 96 -0.55 -8.64 -6.25
N ILE A 97 -1.18 -7.67 -6.92
CA ILE A 97 -2.30 -7.91 -7.83
C ILE A 97 -1.91 -7.51 -9.25
N ASP A 98 -2.16 -8.39 -10.21
CA ASP A 98 -2.11 -8.05 -11.63
C ASP A 98 -3.53 -7.85 -12.17
N THR A 99 -3.71 -6.87 -13.05
CA THR A 99 -4.96 -6.64 -13.76
C THR A 99 -4.78 -6.85 -15.26
N PHE A 100 -5.83 -7.34 -15.92
CA PHE A 100 -5.84 -7.54 -17.37
C PHE A 100 -7.23 -7.24 -17.93
N HIS A 101 -7.26 -6.84 -19.20
CA HIS A 101 -8.50 -6.46 -19.85
C HIS A 101 -9.46 -7.66 -20.00
N ARG A 102 -10.72 -7.45 -19.63
CA ARG A 102 -11.83 -8.37 -19.90
C ARG A 102 -12.99 -7.58 -20.52
N PRO A 103 -13.58 -8.05 -21.64
CA PRO A 103 -14.71 -7.37 -22.25
C PRO A 103 -15.88 -7.21 -21.26
N GLY A 104 -16.36 -5.98 -21.09
CA GLY A 104 -17.49 -5.67 -20.20
C GLY A 104 -17.15 -5.65 -18.70
N ILE A 105 -15.87 -5.72 -18.32
CA ILE A 105 -15.40 -5.52 -16.95
C ILE A 105 -14.24 -4.50 -16.95
N THR A 106 -14.36 -3.47 -16.13
CA THR A 106 -13.37 -2.39 -16.01
C THR A 106 -12.69 -2.47 -14.63
N PRO A 107 -11.36 -2.68 -14.58
CA PRO A 107 -10.60 -2.57 -13.34
C PRO A 107 -10.17 -1.12 -13.05
N SER A 108 -10.34 -0.69 -11.79
CA SER A 108 -9.79 0.56 -11.24
C SER A 108 -8.94 0.25 -10.00
N VAL A 109 -7.72 0.79 -9.96
CA VAL A 109 -6.81 0.60 -8.82
C VAL A 109 -7.07 1.69 -7.78
N PHE A 110 -7.13 1.31 -6.51
CA PHE A 110 -7.33 2.27 -5.40
C PHE A 110 -6.30 2.13 -4.26
N LEU A 111 -5.57 1.00 -4.17
CA LEU A 111 -4.42 0.84 -3.27
C LEU A 111 -3.19 0.38 -4.06
N GLN A 112 -2.05 1.03 -3.79
CA GLN A 112 -0.75 0.64 -4.30
C GLN A 112 0.36 1.01 -3.32
N THR A 113 1.47 0.27 -3.37
CA THR A 113 2.69 0.56 -2.61
C THR A 113 3.46 1.76 -3.12
N SER A 114 4.48 2.16 -2.37
CA SER A 114 5.41 3.20 -2.78
C SER A 114 6.26 2.77 -4.00
N PRO A 115 6.89 3.72 -4.71
CA PRO A 115 7.87 3.41 -5.74
C PRO A 115 9.05 2.55 -5.24
N MET A 116 9.33 2.61 -3.94
CA MET A 116 10.42 1.89 -3.27
C MET A 116 9.92 0.54 -2.74
N SER A 117 9.35 -0.27 -3.62
CA SER A 117 8.82 -1.58 -3.29
C SER A 117 9.32 -2.68 -4.23
N ARG A 118 9.13 -3.93 -3.80
CA ARG A 118 9.47 -5.16 -4.51
C ARG A 118 8.50 -6.27 -4.16
N THR A 119 8.50 -7.34 -4.94
CA THR A 119 7.83 -8.59 -4.58
C THR A 119 8.84 -9.72 -4.36
N ILE A 120 8.48 -10.67 -3.49
CA ILE A 120 9.19 -11.94 -3.36
C ILE A 120 8.22 -13.10 -3.57
N GLN A 121 8.48 -13.91 -4.59
CA GLN A 121 7.60 -15.00 -5.00
C GLN A 121 7.87 -16.29 -4.23
N GLY A 122 6.83 -17.12 -4.09
CA GLY A 122 6.95 -18.46 -3.50
C GLY A 122 7.05 -18.43 -1.98
N ARG A 123 7.32 -19.62 -1.41
CA ARG A 123 7.40 -19.79 0.05
C ARG A 123 8.63 -19.08 0.59
N GLN A 124 8.44 -18.28 1.63
CA GLN A 124 9.49 -17.54 2.31
C GLN A 124 9.72 -18.13 3.69
N PHE A 125 10.98 -18.25 4.09
CA PHE A 125 11.31 -18.37 5.49
C PHE A 125 11.49 -16.96 6.04
N ILE A 126 10.61 -16.55 6.95
CA ILE A 126 10.61 -15.21 7.54
C ILE A 126 11.08 -15.37 8.98
N ASP A 127 12.17 -14.69 9.34
CA ASP A 127 12.73 -14.67 10.69
C ASP A 127 13.01 -13.22 11.10
N VAL A 128 12.44 -12.80 12.23
CA VAL A 128 12.66 -11.44 12.76
C VAL A 128 14.12 -11.24 13.14
N ASN A 129 14.77 -12.21 13.77
CA ASN A 129 16.14 -12.07 14.24
C ASN A 129 17.11 -11.90 13.08
N GLU A 130 16.91 -12.64 11.98
CA GLU A 130 17.67 -12.47 10.75
C GLU A 130 17.49 -11.06 10.17
N TYR A 131 16.24 -10.60 10.08
CA TYR A 131 15.93 -9.25 9.61
C TYR A 131 16.54 -8.14 10.48
N MET A 132 16.60 -8.35 11.80
CA MET A 132 17.20 -7.39 12.74
C MET A 132 18.72 -7.30 12.60
N GLN A 133 19.38 -8.43 12.32
CA GLN A 133 20.83 -8.49 12.14
C GLN A 133 21.26 -7.98 10.76
N ALA A 134 20.51 -8.34 9.72
CA ALA A 134 20.82 -8.04 8.33
C ALA A 134 19.56 -7.61 7.56
N PRO A 135 19.04 -6.39 7.80
CA PRO A 135 17.87 -5.92 7.08
C PRO A 135 18.17 -5.82 5.57
N PRO A 136 17.18 -6.09 4.69
CA PRO A 136 17.37 -6.03 3.25
C PRO A 136 17.86 -4.64 2.81
N PRO A 137 18.90 -4.56 1.96
CA PRO A 137 19.45 -3.28 1.53
C PRO A 137 18.44 -2.50 0.68
N ALA A 138 18.33 -1.18 0.89
CA ALA A 138 17.36 -0.33 0.18
C ALA A 138 17.46 -0.40 -1.36
N SER A 139 18.62 -0.75 -1.91
CA SER A 139 18.86 -0.84 -3.35
C SER A 139 18.02 -1.89 -4.09
N ILE A 140 17.49 -2.89 -3.38
CA ILE A 140 16.69 -3.96 -3.99
C ILE A 140 15.20 -3.62 -4.09
N PHE A 141 14.78 -2.47 -3.54
CA PHE A 141 13.41 -1.96 -3.54
C PHE A 141 13.21 -1.00 -4.70
N ASN A 142 13.36 -1.52 -5.92
CA ASN A 142 13.45 -0.74 -7.15
C ASN A 142 12.47 -1.23 -8.23
N GLN A 143 11.42 -1.95 -7.85
CA GLN A 143 10.47 -2.55 -8.79
C GLN A 143 9.23 -1.69 -9.04
N GLY A 144 9.18 -0.48 -8.47
CA GLY A 144 8.04 0.43 -8.59
C GLY A 144 6.80 -0.03 -7.80
N PRO A 145 5.72 0.78 -7.80
CA PRO A 145 4.49 0.49 -7.07
C PRO A 145 3.88 -0.87 -7.44
N LYS A 146 3.31 -1.55 -6.44
CA LYS A 146 2.58 -2.81 -6.54
C LYS A 146 1.13 -2.56 -6.19
N ILE A 147 0.23 -3.03 -7.03
CA ILE A 147 -1.21 -2.94 -6.80
C ILE A 147 -1.57 -3.92 -5.68
N THR A 148 -2.29 -3.43 -4.68
CA THR A 148 -2.79 -4.24 -3.55
C THR A 148 -4.29 -4.09 -3.33
N GLY A 149 -4.95 -3.21 -4.09
CA GLY A 149 -6.39 -3.00 -4.03
C GLY A 149 -6.96 -2.61 -5.39
N VAL A 150 -7.90 -3.40 -5.89
CA VAL A 150 -8.59 -3.18 -7.18
C VAL A 150 -10.10 -3.29 -7.03
N LEU A 151 -10.82 -2.43 -7.73
CA LEU A 151 -12.26 -2.47 -7.90
C LEU A 151 -12.58 -2.87 -9.34
N LEU A 152 -13.56 -3.75 -9.52
CA LEU A 152 -14.04 -4.24 -10.80
C LEU A 152 -15.50 -3.84 -10.97
N GLU A 153 -15.83 -3.21 -12.08
CA GLU A 153 -17.20 -2.84 -12.44
C GLU A 153 -17.59 -3.45 -13.78
N GLY A 154 -18.82 -3.95 -13.89
CA GLY A 154 -19.34 -4.41 -15.16
C GLY A 154 -20.25 -5.62 -15.05
N ILE A 155 -20.39 -6.36 -16.15
CA ILE A 155 -21.28 -7.52 -16.22
C ILE A 155 -20.45 -8.78 -16.04
N PHE A 156 -20.57 -9.40 -14.87
CA PHE A 156 -19.88 -10.65 -14.55
C PHE A 156 -20.62 -11.86 -15.11
N GLU A 157 -19.93 -12.61 -15.98
CA GLU A 157 -20.39 -13.91 -16.44
C GLU A 157 -20.03 -14.97 -15.40
N SER A 158 -20.99 -15.83 -15.01
CA SER A 158 -20.75 -16.87 -14.01
C SER A 158 -19.55 -17.74 -14.37
N LEU A 159 -18.68 -18.05 -13.42
CA LEU A 159 -17.57 -19.00 -13.63
C LEU A 159 -18.07 -20.36 -14.12
N PHE A 160 -19.28 -20.75 -13.70
CA PHE A 160 -19.92 -22.02 -14.03
C PHE A 160 -20.81 -21.96 -15.26
N ALA A 161 -20.92 -20.80 -15.93
CA ALA A 161 -21.67 -20.67 -17.17
C ALA A 161 -21.25 -21.76 -18.17
N ASN A 162 -22.24 -22.46 -18.74
CA ASN A 162 -22.06 -23.56 -19.69
C ASN A 162 -21.27 -24.78 -19.16
N ARG A 163 -21.02 -24.88 -17.84
CA ARG A 163 -20.46 -26.10 -17.24
C ARG A 163 -21.58 -27.10 -16.94
N GLN A 164 -21.26 -28.39 -17.05
CA GLN A 164 -22.17 -29.44 -16.58
C GLN A 164 -22.09 -29.54 -15.05
N ALA A 165 -23.23 -29.79 -14.41
CA ALA A 165 -23.25 -30.05 -12.97
C ALA A 165 -22.44 -31.33 -12.66
N PRO A 166 -21.64 -31.34 -11.58
CA PRO A 166 -20.91 -32.55 -11.18
C PRO A 166 -21.90 -33.69 -10.90
N THR A 167 -21.57 -34.90 -11.35
CA THR A 167 -22.39 -36.12 -11.16
C THR A 167 -21.64 -37.19 -10.34
N ASP A 168 -20.63 -36.77 -9.60
CA ASP A 168 -19.80 -37.65 -8.80
C ASP A 168 -20.48 -38.06 -7.48
N SER A 169 -19.81 -38.91 -6.70
CA SER A 169 -20.30 -39.38 -5.41
C SER A 169 -20.52 -38.27 -4.37
N LEU A 170 -19.94 -37.09 -4.58
CA LEU A 170 -20.10 -35.94 -3.69
C LEU A 170 -21.34 -35.10 -4.04
N ALA A 171 -21.85 -35.22 -5.29
CA ALA A 171 -23.07 -34.59 -5.76
C ALA A 171 -24.03 -35.63 -6.40
N PRO A 172 -24.58 -36.58 -5.61
CA PRO A 172 -25.39 -37.68 -6.14
C PRO A 172 -26.72 -37.23 -6.78
N ASN A 173 -27.22 -36.04 -6.41
CA ASN A 173 -28.44 -35.45 -6.96
C ASN A 173 -28.15 -34.03 -7.47
N PRO A 174 -27.47 -33.89 -8.63
CA PRO A 174 -27.16 -32.57 -9.15
C PRO A 174 -28.43 -31.85 -9.61
N PRO A 175 -28.48 -30.51 -9.50
CA PRO A 175 -29.56 -29.73 -10.09
C PRO A 175 -29.66 -29.98 -11.60
N ALA A 176 -30.86 -30.25 -12.10
CA ALA A 176 -31.10 -30.39 -13.54
C ALA A 176 -31.07 -29.04 -14.29
N ALA A 177 -31.24 -27.93 -13.57
CA ALA A 177 -31.19 -26.60 -14.14
C ALA A 177 -29.75 -26.24 -14.55
N PRO A 178 -29.52 -25.71 -15.76
CA PRO A 178 -28.20 -25.25 -16.17
C PRO A 178 -27.78 -24.05 -15.32
N PHE A 179 -26.47 -23.92 -15.07
CA PHE A 179 -25.94 -22.72 -14.44
C PHE A 179 -26.24 -21.49 -15.29
N GLY A 180 -26.78 -20.45 -14.66
CA GLY A 180 -27.06 -19.18 -15.34
C GLY A 180 -25.79 -18.58 -15.96
N ILE A 181 -25.92 -18.02 -17.16
CA ILE A 181 -24.78 -17.43 -17.89
C ILE A 181 -24.32 -16.12 -17.19
N ARG A 182 -25.27 -15.32 -16.71
CA ARG A 182 -25.02 -14.03 -16.07
C ARG A 182 -25.86 -13.90 -14.81
N ASN A 183 -25.30 -13.26 -13.77
CA ASN A 183 -26.01 -13.06 -12.51
C ASN A 183 -27.18 -12.07 -12.68
N ASN A 184 -27.02 -11.04 -13.51
CA ASN A 184 -28.10 -10.15 -13.96
C ASN A 184 -27.60 -9.32 -15.17
N PRO A 185 -28.15 -9.47 -16.39
CA PRO A 185 -27.73 -8.65 -17.53
C PRO A 185 -28.20 -7.18 -17.46
N ILE A 186 -29.11 -6.84 -16.54
CA ILE A 186 -29.76 -5.52 -16.44
C ILE A 186 -28.99 -4.57 -15.49
N ALA A 187 -28.24 -5.09 -14.52
CA ALA A 187 -27.50 -4.27 -13.55
C ALA A 187 -26.01 -4.68 -13.53
N PRO A 188 -25.08 -3.77 -13.86
CA PRO A 188 -23.65 -3.99 -13.66
C PRO A 188 -23.36 -4.28 -12.17
N GLY A 189 -22.56 -5.29 -11.90
CA GLY A 189 -22.05 -5.56 -10.56
C GLY A 189 -20.80 -4.75 -10.25
N LYS A 190 -20.45 -4.69 -8.97
CA LYS A 190 -19.19 -4.14 -8.46
C LYS A 190 -18.51 -5.19 -7.58
N MET A 191 -17.18 -5.29 -7.67
CA MET A 191 -16.39 -6.21 -6.84
C MET A 191 -15.10 -5.52 -6.40
N ILE A 192 -14.82 -5.52 -5.10
CA ILE A 192 -13.54 -5.02 -4.55
C ILE A 192 -12.68 -6.20 -4.12
N ILE A 193 -11.38 -6.10 -4.38
CA ILE A 193 -10.35 -7.05 -3.94
C ILE A 193 -9.25 -6.26 -3.23
N ILE A 194 -8.95 -6.62 -1.99
CA ILE A 194 -7.82 -6.14 -1.19
C ILE A 194 -6.97 -7.37 -0.85
N SER A 195 -5.70 -7.35 -1.24
CA SER A 195 -4.77 -8.48 -1.07
C SER A 195 -4.10 -8.48 0.30
N ASP A 196 -4.91 -8.44 1.37
CA ASP A 196 -4.47 -8.53 2.76
C ASP A 196 -5.62 -9.06 3.63
N ASP A 197 -5.51 -10.27 4.18
CA ASP A 197 -6.54 -10.89 5.02
C ASP A 197 -6.61 -10.35 6.46
N GLU A 198 -5.61 -9.56 6.87
CA GLU A 198 -5.59 -8.82 8.13
C GLU A 198 -6.00 -7.35 7.97
N PHE A 199 -6.39 -6.91 6.78
CA PHE A 199 -6.72 -5.50 6.52
C PHE A 199 -7.84 -4.97 7.42
N ALA A 200 -8.85 -5.81 7.67
CA ALA A 200 -10.01 -5.50 8.52
C ALA A 200 -9.79 -5.84 10.01
N GLN A 201 -8.58 -6.24 10.37
CA GLN A 201 -8.27 -6.72 11.71
C GLN A 201 -7.59 -5.63 12.56
N GLY A 202 -7.81 -5.65 13.87
CA GLY A 202 -7.09 -4.79 14.81
C GLY A 202 -5.57 -5.03 14.80
N LYS A 203 -4.79 -4.02 15.19
CA LYS A 203 -3.36 -4.20 15.46
C LYS A 203 -3.18 -5.04 16.72
N LEU A 204 -2.30 -6.04 16.66
CA LEU A 204 -1.94 -6.81 17.85
C LEU A 204 -0.95 -5.97 18.68
N PHE A 205 -1.28 -5.72 19.94
CA PHE A 205 -0.40 -5.06 20.91
C PHE A 205 -0.30 -5.95 22.15
N ARG A 206 0.91 -6.46 22.42
CA ARG A 206 1.20 -7.32 23.59
C ARG A 206 0.25 -8.53 23.74
N GLY A 207 -0.22 -9.08 22.63
CA GLY A 207 -1.13 -10.24 22.61
C GLY A 207 -2.62 -9.91 22.64
N GLU A 208 -2.99 -8.63 22.72
CA GLU A 208 -4.38 -8.17 22.63
C GLU A 208 -4.64 -7.44 21.31
N ARG A 209 -5.82 -7.62 20.72
CA ARG A 209 -6.21 -6.94 19.48
C ARG A 209 -6.81 -5.59 19.81
N GLY A 210 -6.14 -4.52 19.38
CA GLY A 210 -6.61 -3.15 19.46
C GLY A 210 -7.53 -2.76 18.30
N TYR A 211 -7.61 -1.46 18.04
CA TYR A 211 -8.38 -0.91 16.92
C TYR A 211 -7.72 -1.20 15.57
N MET A 212 -8.50 -1.08 14.49
CA MET A 212 -7.96 -1.12 13.13
C MET A 212 -6.88 -0.03 12.97
N PRO A 213 -5.78 -0.34 12.28
CA PRO A 213 -4.68 0.59 12.11
C PRO A 213 -5.06 1.70 11.12
N TYR A 214 -4.58 2.92 11.39
CA TYR A 214 -4.72 4.10 10.53
C TYR A 214 -6.14 4.25 9.91
N ASP A 215 -6.25 4.46 8.60
CA ASP A 215 -7.50 4.63 7.86
C ASP A 215 -8.01 3.34 7.18
N ASN A 216 -7.54 2.16 7.61
CA ASN A 216 -8.07 0.89 7.11
C ASN A 216 -9.60 0.82 7.27
N LYS A 217 -10.11 1.31 8.41
CA LYS A 217 -11.55 1.42 8.65
C LYS A 217 -12.23 2.35 7.64
N THR A 218 -11.63 3.49 7.34
CA THR A 218 -12.15 4.48 6.39
C THR A 218 -12.27 3.86 4.99
N ILE A 219 -11.23 3.16 4.53
CA ILE A 219 -11.26 2.42 3.25
C ILE A 219 -12.39 1.40 3.21
N LEU A 220 -12.56 0.61 4.26
CA LEU A 220 -13.62 -0.41 4.31
C LEU A 220 -15.02 0.22 4.30
N MET A 221 -15.21 1.33 5.02
CA MET A 221 -16.48 2.05 5.01
C MET A 221 -16.77 2.60 3.62
N ASN A 222 -15.82 3.29 3.00
CA ASN A 222 -15.97 3.80 1.63
C ASN A 222 -16.20 2.68 0.62
N ALA A 223 -15.56 1.52 0.79
CA ALA A 223 -15.77 0.34 -0.03
C ALA A 223 -17.21 -0.19 0.09
N VAL A 224 -17.74 -0.29 1.31
CA VAL A 224 -19.13 -0.70 1.54
C VAL A 224 -20.11 0.31 0.93
N ASP A 225 -19.91 1.59 1.20
CA ASP A 225 -20.76 2.68 0.67
C ASP A 225 -20.77 2.65 -0.88
N TYR A 226 -19.60 2.47 -1.50
CA TYR A 226 -19.45 2.40 -2.95
C TYR A 226 -20.11 1.16 -3.57
N LEU A 227 -19.96 -0.01 -2.92
CA LEU A 227 -20.59 -1.26 -3.35
C LEU A 227 -22.12 -1.24 -3.19
N ALA A 228 -22.63 -0.49 -2.20
CA ALA A 228 -24.06 -0.30 -1.98
C ALA A 228 -24.70 0.72 -2.93
N GLY A 229 -23.89 1.49 -3.68
CA GLY A 229 -24.38 2.49 -4.63
C GLY A 229 -24.70 3.86 -4.01
N ASP A 230 -24.19 4.14 -2.80
CA ASP A 230 -24.41 5.41 -2.10
C ASP A 230 -23.29 6.43 -2.39
N GLU A 231 -23.07 6.70 -3.68
CA GLU A 231 -21.98 7.55 -4.16
C GLU A 231 -22.10 8.99 -3.65
N ALA A 232 -23.33 9.49 -3.46
CA ALA A 232 -23.62 10.83 -2.96
C ALA A 232 -23.15 11.06 -1.51
N LEU A 233 -23.18 10.04 -0.65
CA LEU A 233 -22.65 10.14 0.72
C LEU A 233 -21.12 10.16 0.78
N THR A 234 -20.44 9.55 -0.20
CA THR A 234 -18.97 9.58 -0.30
C THR A 234 -18.47 10.97 -0.69
N ASP A 235 -19.20 11.67 -1.57
CA ASP A 235 -18.88 13.04 -1.99
C ASP A 235 -19.06 14.09 -0.86
N LEU A 236 -20.00 13.87 0.07
CA LEU A 236 -20.33 14.82 1.14
C LEU A 236 -19.35 14.80 2.32
N ARG A 237 -18.46 13.79 2.43
CA ARG A 237 -17.41 13.73 3.46
C ARG A 237 -16.17 14.54 3.03
N SER A 238 -16.35 15.81 2.66
CA SER A 238 -15.26 16.70 2.27
C SER A 238 -14.80 17.55 3.47
N LYS A 239 -13.84 17.06 4.25
CA LYS A 239 -13.03 17.96 5.08
C LYS A 239 -11.56 17.57 4.95
N GLU A 240 -10.92 18.22 3.98
CA GLU A 240 -9.48 18.14 3.74
C GLU A 240 -8.70 18.67 4.95
N VAL A 241 -7.96 17.78 5.61
CA VAL A 241 -6.66 18.12 6.17
C VAL A 241 -5.70 17.01 5.74
N VAL A 242 -5.37 16.97 4.45
CA VAL A 242 -4.35 16.05 3.95
C VAL A 242 -2.99 16.58 4.38
N VAL A 243 -2.44 16.04 5.46
CA VAL A 243 -1.05 16.32 5.84
C VAL A 243 -0.15 15.50 4.91
N ARG A 244 0.12 16.02 3.70
CA ARG A 244 1.05 15.39 2.76
C ARG A 244 2.45 15.40 3.37
N MET A 245 2.96 14.23 3.75
CA MET A 245 4.37 14.11 4.12
C MET A 245 5.25 14.43 2.90
N ILE A 246 6.21 15.33 3.09
CA ILE A 246 7.16 15.71 2.03
C ILE A 246 7.94 14.45 1.60
N SER A 247 7.86 14.11 0.31
CA SER A 247 8.61 13.00 -0.30
C SER A 247 10.10 13.10 0.06
N ARG A 248 10.60 12.19 0.91
CA ARG A 248 11.98 12.22 1.43
C ARG A 248 13.04 12.09 0.34
N GLU A 249 12.67 11.51 -0.81
CA GLU A 249 13.57 11.29 -1.95
C GLU A 249 13.99 12.61 -2.62
N LYS A 250 13.04 13.54 -2.85
CA LYS A 250 13.38 14.91 -3.28
C LYS A 250 14.03 15.73 -2.15
N GLY A 251 13.80 15.35 -0.90
CA GLY A 251 14.28 16.07 0.26
C GLY A 251 15.79 15.96 0.48
N ARG A 252 16.43 14.81 0.24
CA ARG A 252 17.82 14.61 0.66
C ARG A 252 18.82 15.46 -0.13
N ASP A 253 18.67 15.52 -1.45
CA ASP A 253 19.58 16.28 -2.32
C ASP A 253 19.15 17.76 -2.45
N ALA A 254 17.83 18.02 -2.56
CA ALA A 254 17.35 19.39 -2.70
C ALA A 254 17.48 20.19 -1.41
N VAL A 255 17.32 19.59 -0.22
CA VAL A 255 17.47 20.33 1.05
C VAL A 255 18.93 20.76 1.27
N GLY A 256 19.91 19.96 0.84
CA GLY A 256 21.31 20.36 0.86
C GLY A 256 21.56 21.61 0.01
N MET A 257 21.08 21.60 -1.24
CA MET A 257 21.22 22.74 -2.15
C MET A 257 20.46 23.98 -1.66
N ILE A 258 19.23 23.82 -1.17
CA ILE A 258 18.42 24.92 -0.62
C ILE A 258 19.08 25.55 0.61
N ARG A 259 19.69 24.74 1.49
CA ARG A 259 20.45 25.25 2.65
C ARG A 259 21.66 26.07 2.23
N VAL A 260 22.41 25.61 1.23
CA VAL A 260 23.57 26.35 0.69
C VAL A 260 23.13 27.67 0.06
N ILE A 261 22.08 27.66 -0.77
CA ILE A 261 21.54 28.87 -1.40
C ILE A 261 21.11 29.88 -0.34
N ASN A 262 20.34 29.45 0.67
CA ASN A 262 19.85 30.33 1.73
C ASN A 262 20.96 30.85 2.65
N LEU A 263 22.12 30.20 2.71
CA LEU A 263 23.28 30.67 3.45
C LEU A 263 24.14 31.64 2.62
N VAL A 264 24.42 31.29 1.36
CA VAL A 264 25.40 32.01 0.51
C VAL A 264 24.80 33.28 -0.09
N VAL A 265 23.53 33.25 -0.50
CA VAL A 265 22.88 34.40 -1.16
C VAL A 265 22.85 35.64 -0.27
N PRO A 266 22.44 35.60 1.01
CA PRO A 266 22.44 36.78 1.88
C PRO A 266 23.85 37.36 2.09
N ILE A 267 24.87 36.50 2.23
CA ILE A 267 26.26 36.93 2.42
C ILE A 267 26.78 37.64 1.15
N LEU A 268 26.51 37.08 -0.03
CA LEU A 268 26.87 37.72 -1.30
C LEU A 268 26.20 39.08 -1.48
N LEU A 269 24.92 39.22 -1.11
CA LEU A 269 24.21 40.50 -1.20
C LEU A 269 24.88 41.57 -0.33
N ILE A 270 25.32 41.23 0.89
CA ILE A 270 26.04 42.16 1.77
C ILE A 270 27.39 42.55 1.19
N LEU A 271 28.15 41.58 0.65
CA LEU A 271 29.44 41.84 0.02
C LEU A 271 29.32 42.72 -1.22
N ILE A 272 28.34 42.44 -2.09
CA ILE A 272 28.04 43.24 -3.29
C ILE A 272 27.67 44.66 -2.87
N TYR A 273 26.77 44.82 -1.89
CA TYR A 273 26.41 46.14 -1.38
C TYR A 273 27.63 46.89 -0.81
N GLY A 274 28.46 46.20 -0.03
CA GLY A 274 29.71 46.76 0.50
C GLY A 274 30.66 47.22 -0.60
N PHE A 275 30.84 46.42 -1.65
CA PHE A 275 31.72 46.72 -2.78
C PHE A 275 31.20 47.90 -3.61
N ILE A 276 29.90 47.93 -3.89
CA ILE A 276 29.23 49.07 -4.56
C ILE A 276 29.46 50.34 -3.74
N ARG A 277 29.24 50.30 -2.43
CA ARG A 277 29.39 51.48 -1.55
C ARG A 277 30.85 51.94 -1.46
N PHE A 278 31.81 51.01 -1.44
CA PHE A 278 33.23 51.31 -1.49
C PHE A 278 33.63 51.99 -2.80
N TYR A 279 33.18 51.44 -3.94
CA TYR A 279 33.48 51.98 -5.27
C TYR A 279 32.88 53.38 -5.48
N LEU A 280 31.62 53.59 -5.08
CA LEU A 280 30.96 54.90 -5.13
C LEU A 280 31.67 55.94 -4.23
N ARG A 281 32.11 55.53 -3.03
CA ARG A 281 32.85 56.42 -2.12
C ARG A 281 34.22 56.80 -2.67
N ARG A 282 34.92 55.88 -3.34
CA ARG A 282 36.20 56.14 -3.98
C ARG A 282 36.09 57.17 -5.10
N ARG A 283 35.09 57.02 -5.99
CA ARG A 283 34.80 58.03 -7.04
C ARG A 283 34.46 59.41 -6.48
N ARG A 284 33.73 59.49 -5.36
CA ARG A 284 33.41 60.77 -4.71
C ARG A 284 34.65 61.47 -4.14
N ASN A 285 35.61 60.72 -3.62
CA ASN A 285 36.84 61.26 -3.07
C ASN A 285 37.87 61.66 -4.15
N GLU A 286 37.83 61.03 -5.32
CA GLU A 286 38.66 61.41 -6.47
C GLU A 286 38.15 62.71 -7.15
N GLY A 287 36.86 63.03 -7.04
CA GLY A 287 36.28 64.31 -7.51
C GLY A 287 36.43 65.51 -6.57
N LEU A 288 37.03 65.34 -5.38
CA LEU A 288 37.29 66.41 -4.40
C LEU A 288 38.78 66.81 -4.33
N LYS A 289 39.57 66.38 -5.33
CA LYS A 289 40.94 66.88 -5.56
C LYS A 289 40.93 67.82 -6.78
N VAL A 290 40.36 69.01 -6.59
CA VAL A 290 40.60 70.22 -7.41
C VAL A 290 40.72 71.38 -6.45
#